data_AF-A0A9P0JGA8-F1
#
_entry.id   AF-A0A9P0JGA8-F1
#
_cell.length_a   1.000
_cell.length_b   1.000
_cell.length_c   1.000
_cell.angle_alpha   90.00
_cell.angle_beta   90.00
_cell.angle_gamma   90.00
#
_symmetry.space_group_name_H-M   'P 1'
#
loop_
_entity.id
_entity.type
_entity.pdbx_description
1 polymer ?
#
loop_
_entity_poly.entity_id
_entity_poly.type
_entity_poly.pdbx_seq_one_letter_code
_entity_poly.pdbx_strand_id
1 'polypeptide(L)'
;MISNIKAFIKKLEFWEQDLIDGDTRNFSVLSEKISQRPLEPYDSKYHVEIVSNLKDNFKNRFKDFNEIAIVAQFNFTTSLRRKCM
;
A
#
# COMPACT_ATOMS: atom_id res chain seq x y z
N MET A 1 0.25 2.74 -14.89
CA MET A 1 -0.84 3.18 -13.99
C MET A 1 -1.21 2.10 -12.98
N ILE A 2 -1.70 0.92 -13.41
CA ILE A 2 -2.03 -0.21 -12.51
C ILE A 2 -0.82 -0.71 -11.70
N SER A 3 0.37 -0.76 -12.33
CA SER A 3 1.64 -1.06 -11.65
C SER A 3 1.94 -0.10 -10.50
N ASN A 4 1.69 1.20 -10.71
CA ASN A 4 1.94 2.24 -9.72
C ASN A 4 0.95 2.15 -8.55
N ILE A 5 -0.32 1.81 -8.82
CA ILE A 5 -1.34 1.56 -7.81
C ILE A 5 -0.92 0.37 -6.92
N LYS A 6 -0.50 -0.74 -7.53
CA LYS A 6 -0.02 -1.93 -6.79
C LYS A 6 1.23 -1.63 -5.98
N ALA A 7 2.19 -0.89 -6.53
CA ALA A 7 3.40 -0.48 -5.83
C ALA A 7 3.08 0.43 -4.64
N PHE A 8 2.13 1.35 -4.79
CA PHE A 8 1.72 2.23 -3.69
C PHE A 8 1.05 1.46 -2.55
N ILE A 9 0.15 0.51 -2.86
CA ILE A 9 -0.46 -0.36 -1.85
C ILE A 9 0.61 -1.13 -1.07
N LYS A 10 1.60 -1.73 -1.76
CA LYS A 10 2.72 -2.41 -1.09
C LYS A 10 3.53 -1.47 -0.20
N LYS A 11 3.69 -0.21 -0.60
CA LYS A 11 4.38 0.79 0.21
C LYS A 11 3.60 1.10 1.50
N LEU A 12 2.27 1.19 1.42
CA LEU A 12 1.41 1.36 2.60
C LEU A 12 1.48 0.14 3.53
N GLU A 13 1.48 -1.08 2.98
CA GLU A 13 1.63 -2.32 3.76
C GLU A 13 2.99 -2.36 4.48
N PHE A 14 4.07 -1.96 3.80
CA PHE A 14 5.39 -1.86 4.38
C PHE A 14 5.44 -0.84 5.54
N TRP A 15 4.90 0.35 5.31
CA TRP A 15 4.84 1.41 6.32
C TRP A 15 3.97 1.07 7.54
N GLU A 16 2.90 0.31 7.35
CA GLU A 16 2.09 -0.20 8.45
C GLU A 16 2.88 -1.18 9.32
N GLN A 17 3.67 -2.08 8.72
CA GLN A 17 4.54 -3.00 9.46
C GLN A 17 5.65 -2.25 10.20
N ASP A 18 6.30 -1.26 9.57
CA ASP A 18 7.28 -0.41 10.24
C ASP A 18 6.71 0.19 11.53
N LEU A 19 5.48 0.73 11.48
CA LEU A 19 4.83 1.33 12.64
C LEU A 19 4.45 0.28 13.72
N ILE A 20 4.03 -0.92 13.33
CA ILE A 20 3.76 -2.03 14.27
C ILE A 20 5.04 -2.42 15.00
N ASP A 21 6.17 -2.48 14.30
CA ASP A 21 7.48 -2.81 14.84
C ASP A 21 8.13 -1.64 15.60
N GLY A 22 7.48 -0.46 15.62
CA GLY A 22 8.00 0.76 16.23
C GLY A 22 9.12 1.43 15.42
N ASP A 23 9.37 1.00 14.19
CA ASP A 23 10.30 1.63 13.27
C ASP A 23 9.65 2.87 12.64
N THR A 24 10.25 4.04 12.90
CA THR A 24 9.73 5.31 12.40
C THR A 24 10.65 5.97 11.37
N ARG A 25 11.68 5.27 10.87
CA ARG A 25 12.68 5.80 9.92
C ARG A 25 12.08 6.37 8.64
N ASN A 26 10.97 5.79 8.17
CA ASN A 26 10.26 6.26 6.99
C ASN A 26 9.36 7.49 7.24
N PHE A 27 9.26 7.94 8.51
CA PHE A 27 8.44 9.04 8.97
C PHE A 27 9.31 10.06 9.72
N SER A 28 10.09 10.86 8.97
CA SER A 28 11.06 11.80 9.54
C SER A 28 10.47 12.72 10.62
N VAL A 29 9.29 13.29 10.38
CA VAL A 29 8.61 14.18 11.34
C VAL A 29 8.18 13.42 12.61
N LEU A 30 7.75 12.18 12.47
CA LEU A 30 7.35 11.34 13.61
C LEU A 30 8.58 10.92 14.42
N SER A 31 9.64 10.48 13.74
CA SER A 31 10.95 10.17 14.35
C SER A 31 11.47 11.35 15.18
N GLU A 32 11.40 12.56 14.64
CA GLU A 32 11.83 13.78 15.33
C GLU A 32 11.01 14.02 16.60
N LYS A 33 9.68 13.92 16.51
CA LYS A 33 8.80 14.14 17.67
C LYS A 33 8.97 13.10 18.78
N ILE A 34 9.20 11.83 18.43
CA ILE A 34 9.51 10.78 19.40
C ILE A 34 10.85 11.09 20.09
N SER A 35 11.85 11.50 19.32
CA SER A 35 13.19 11.84 19.84
C SER A 35 13.16 13.03 20.80
N GLN A 36 12.21 13.95 20.65
CA GLN A 36 12.01 15.08 21.58
C GLN A 36 11.38 14.67 22.91
N ARG A 37 10.82 13.45 23.02
CA ARG A 37 10.17 12.91 24.23
C ARG A 37 10.64 11.49 24.56
N PRO A 38 11.94 11.30 24.85
CA PRO A 38 12.53 9.96 25.00
C PRO A 38 12.00 9.16 26.19
N LEU A 39 11.34 9.81 27.16
CA LEU A 39 10.80 9.18 28.36
C LEU A 39 9.36 8.68 28.18
N GLU A 40 8.66 9.09 27.12
CA GLU A 40 7.31 8.63 26.80
C GLU A 40 7.42 7.48 25.78
N PRO A 41 6.99 6.26 26.11
CA PRO A 41 6.99 5.17 25.13
C PRO A 41 6.07 5.55 23.96
N TYR A 42 6.59 5.39 22.75
CA TYR A 42 5.83 5.64 21.54
C TYR A 42 4.68 4.63 21.40
N ASP A 43 3.43 5.11 21.40
CA ASP A 43 2.26 4.32 21.05
C ASP A 43 1.94 4.48 19.55
N SER A 44 2.16 3.41 18.79
CA SER A 44 1.96 3.41 17.34
C SER A 44 0.52 3.19 16.91
N LYS A 45 -0.41 2.80 17.81
CA LYS A 45 -1.78 2.39 17.46
C LYS A 45 -2.51 3.37 16.54
N TYR A 46 -2.48 4.66 16.90
CA TYR A 46 -3.13 5.70 16.12
C TYR A 46 -2.52 5.88 14.72
N HIS A 47 -1.20 5.77 14.61
CA HIS A 47 -0.50 5.89 13.33
C HIS A 47 -0.73 4.68 12.43
N VAL A 48 -0.74 3.47 13.02
CA VAL A 48 -1.11 2.22 12.33
C VAL A 48 -2.54 2.33 11.78
N GLU A 49 -3.48 2.84 12.58
CA GLU A 49 -4.87 3.04 12.16
C GLU A 49 -4.97 3.99 10.95
N ILE A 50 -4.24 5.11 10.95
CA ILE A 50 -4.21 6.03 9.80
C ILE A 50 -3.73 5.33 8.53
N VAL A 51 -2.62 4.58 8.60
CA VAL A 51 -2.06 3.90 7.43
C VAL A 51 -2.98 2.78 6.95
N SER A 52 -3.56 1.99 7.86
CA SER A 52 -4.52 0.94 7.51
C SER A 52 -5.76 1.52 6.83
N ASN A 53 -6.34 2.59 7.38
CA ASN A 53 -7.49 3.26 6.78
C ASN A 53 -7.17 3.82 5.39
N LEU A 54 -5.98 4.41 5.20
CA LEU A 54 -5.55 4.89 3.88
C LEU A 54 -5.39 3.73 2.89
N LYS A 55 -4.76 2.63 3.30
CA LYS A 55 -4.57 1.42 2.50
C LYS A 55 -5.91 0.85 2.05
N ASP A 56 -6.87 0.72 2.96
CA ASP A 56 -8.19 0.16 2.65
C ASP A 56 -8.99 1.07 1.72
N ASN A 57 -8.97 2.38 1.96
CA ASN A 57 -9.57 3.36 1.06
C ASN A 57 -8.96 3.28 -0.35
N PHE A 58 -7.63 3.13 -0.46
CA PHE A 58 -6.95 3.01 -1.74
C PHE A 58 -7.29 1.68 -2.45
N LYS A 59 -7.29 0.56 -1.71
CA LYS A 59 -7.70 -0.75 -2.24
C LYS A 59 -9.13 -0.71 -2.78
N ASN A 60 -10.05 -0.13 -2.02
CA ASN A 60 -11.46 -0.01 -2.40
C ASN A 60 -11.66 0.90 -3.62
N ARG A 61 -10.98 2.05 -3.67
CA ARG A 61 -11.09 2.99 -4.79
C ARG A 61 -10.58 2.41 -6.12
N PHE A 62 -9.57 1.54 -6.07
CA PHE A 62 -8.96 0.95 -7.28
C PHE A 62 -9.28 -0.54 -7.46
N LYS A 63 -10.28 -1.04 -6.74
CA LYS A 63 -10.81 -2.40 -6.86
C LYS A 63 -11.08 -2.76 -8.33
N ASP A 64 -11.81 -1.90 -9.03
CA ASP A 64 -12.26 -2.16 -10.39
C ASP A 64 -11.09 -2.26 -11.38
N PHE A 65 -9.97 -1.57 -11.13
CA PHE A 65 -8.77 -1.70 -11.95
C PHE A 65 -8.10 -3.06 -11.82
N ASN A 66 -8.21 -3.72 -10.67
CA ASN A 66 -7.74 -5.10 -10.51
C ASN A 66 -8.64 -6.07 -11.27
N GLU A 67 -9.96 -5.85 -11.27
CA GLU A 67 -10.92 -6.67 -12.01
C GLU A 67 -10.75 -6.50 -13.53
N ILE A 68 -10.60 -5.27 -14.01
CA ILE A 68 -10.36 -4.96 -15.43
C ILE A 68 -9.01 -5.51 -15.91
N ALA A 69 -7.97 -5.49 -15.08
CA ALA A 69 -6.66 -6.06 -15.44
C ALA A 69 -6.74 -7.56 -15.75
N ILE A 70 -7.55 -8.31 -14.99
CA ILE A 70 -7.77 -9.75 -15.20
C ILE A 70 -8.46 -9.99 -16.55
N VAL A 71 -9.50 -9.21 -16.86
CA VAL A 71 -10.24 -9.34 -18.13
C VAL A 71 -9.37 -8.95 -19.33
N ALA A 72 -8.56 -7.90 -19.21
CA ALA A 72 -7.65 -7.46 -20.28
C ALA A 72 -6.59 -8.53 -20.61
N GLN A 73 -6.03 -9.22 -19.61
CA GLN A 73 -5.08 -10.32 -19.83
C GLN A 73 -5.73 -11.53 -20.54
N PHE A 74 -7.01 -11.79 -20.27
CA PHE A 74 -7.77 -12.86 -20.93
C PHE A 74 -8.10 -12.56 -22.40
N ASN A 75 -8.41 -11.31 -22.73
CA ASN A 75 -8.72 -10.91 -24.11
C ASN A 75 -7.46 -10.88 -24.99
N PHE A 76 -6.29 -10.54 -24.44
CA PHE A 76 -5.03 -10.58 -25.19
C PHE A 76 -4.56 -12.01 -25.49
N THR A 77 -4.68 -12.93 -24.53
CA THR A 77 -4.24 -14.32 -24.70
C THR A 77 -5.13 -15.09 -25.70
N THR A 78 -6.44 -14.83 -25.70
CA THR A 78 -7.37 -15.41 -26.68
C THR A 78 -7.21 -14.79 -28.08
N SER A 79 -6.95 -13.49 -28.18
CA SER A 79 -6.65 -12.80 -29.44
C SER A 79 -5.35 -13.32 -30.10
N LEU A 80 -4.29 -13.53 -29.32
CA LEU A 80 -3.01 -14.09 -29.81
C LEU A 80 -3.16 -15.54 -30.29
N ARG A 81 -3.96 -16.37 -29.61
CA ARG A 81 -4.25 -17.75 -30.07
C ARG A 81 -4.99 -17.79 -31.41
N ARG A 82 -5.88 -16.84 -31.69
CA ARG A 82 -6.62 -16.78 -32.97
C ARG A 82 -5.77 -16.29 -34.14
N LYS A 83 -4.63 -15.64 -33.91
CA LYS A 83 -3.71 -15.18 -34.95
C LYS A 83 -2.64 -16.21 -35.37
N CYS A 84 -2.52 -17.32 -34.64
CA CYS A 84 -1.53 -18.37 -34.92
C CYS A 84 -2.15 -19.62 -35.56
N MET A 85 -3.30 -19.50 -36.23
CA MET A 85 -4.00 -20.60 -36.90
C MET A 85 -4.36 -20.22 -38.33
#